data_AF-A0A418WR01-F1
#
_entry.id   AF-A0A418WR01-F1
#
_cell.length_a   1.000
_cell.length_b   1.000
_cell.length_c   1.000
_cell.angle_alpha   90.00
_cell.angle_beta   90.00
_cell.angle_gamma   90.00
#
_symmetry.space_group_name_H-M   'P 1'
#
loop_
_entity.id
_entity.type
_entity.pdbx_description
1 polymer ?
#
loop_
_entity_poly.entity_id
_entity_poly.type
_entity_poly.pdbx_seq_one_letter_code
_entity_poly.pdbx_strand_id
1 'polypeptide(L)'
;MKVVVVASLAYSLINFRGALLGALVKAGHRVIACAPEDDAEIIAQLAQMGVEYRRIAMRRTGTNPLSDLVTLTGLVSLVRRERPDVLLAYTQKPIIYAGIGMRIVGRGRYFAMVSGLGHVFSPGASSALLRAIVSYLYRMAVARAEAVFVFNRDDRAEMLRHGIIDEAHRVVQVPGSGVDIARFAPQPVPAGAACFLMVARLLRDKGLCEFVEAARLLRARGAPARFLLLGPLDANPTGIKRAEVEAWHAEGLVEYLGETRDVAPILARATVFVLPSYYREGLPRTILEAMAVGRAVITTDMPGCREPIVEGVNGFLVAPRDAGALADAMERFIRDPDLATRMGAAARRTAQDHYAVEKVNAILLGTMGLDREHQPRIVPASGGIGRRAFDIVASLLGIVVLAPLALVIAALVALFLGRPILFTQTRCGRKGRPFRLRKFRTMTDARAADGSLADDAARTTPLGRFLRRFRLDELPQLLNVLKGEMSLVGPRPMLPESSLLEGDVGSVRSSMRPGLTGWAQVNGNTLLTEEDKLSLDLWYIAHASWRLDCQIALRTLLVLVRGERLNHPAIRSVYAGDARRRG
;
A
#
# COMPACT_ATOMS: atom_id res chain seq x y z
N MET A 1 11.00 -12.91 -19.30
CA MET A 1 10.41 -11.81 -20.13
C MET A 1 11.46 -10.71 -20.26
N LYS A 2 11.31 -9.82 -21.24
CA LYS A 2 12.10 -8.58 -21.37
C LYS A 2 11.39 -7.45 -20.63
N VAL A 3 12.02 -6.94 -19.58
CA VAL A 3 11.46 -5.90 -18.70
C VAL A 3 12.29 -4.62 -18.87
N VAL A 4 11.63 -3.53 -19.24
CA VAL A 4 12.26 -2.21 -19.38
C VAL A 4 11.82 -1.32 -18.21
N VAL A 5 12.77 -0.72 -17.50
CA VAL A 5 12.51 0.23 -16.42
C VAL A 5 13.03 1.61 -16.81
N VAL A 6 12.14 2.59 -16.88
CA VAL A 6 12.45 3.95 -17.35
C VAL A 6 12.43 4.94 -16.18
N ALA A 7 13.54 5.66 -16.02
CA ALA A 7 13.78 6.63 -14.96
C ALA A 7 14.15 8.00 -15.52
N SER A 8 13.95 9.04 -14.70
CA SER A 8 14.39 10.41 -15.01
C SER A 8 15.78 10.77 -14.47
N LEU A 9 16.43 9.83 -13.77
CA LEU A 9 17.72 10.03 -13.10
C LEU A 9 18.44 8.68 -12.95
N ALA A 10 19.65 8.53 -13.49
CA ALA A 10 20.41 7.28 -13.44
C ALA A 10 20.66 6.80 -12.00
N TYR A 11 21.05 7.71 -11.10
CA TYR A 11 21.33 7.35 -9.68
C TYR A 11 20.13 6.70 -8.99
N SER A 12 18.91 7.07 -9.38
CA SER A 12 17.69 6.49 -8.80
C SER A 12 17.51 5.00 -9.13
N LEU A 13 18.08 4.53 -10.25
CA LEU A 13 18.02 3.12 -10.65
C LEU A 13 18.78 2.23 -9.68
N ILE A 14 19.86 2.73 -9.07
CA ILE A 14 20.60 2.04 -8.01
C ILE A 14 19.94 2.32 -6.66
N ASN A 15 19.85 3.60 -6.28
CA ASN A 15 19.53 3.98 -4.90
C ASN A 15 18.08 3.65 -4.48
N PHE A 16 17.11 3.75 -5.41
CA PHE A 16 15.70 3.50 -5.11
C PHE A 16 15.17 2.21 -5.74
N ARG A 17 15.80 1.75 -6.82
CA ARG A 17 15.30 0.62 -7.62
C ARG A 17 16.31 -0.50 -7.80
N GLY A 18 17.50 -0.43 -7.20
CA GLY A 18 18.52 -1.46 -7.34
C GLY A 18 18.00 -2.83 -6.87
N ALA A 19 17.39 -2.88 -5.69
CA ALA A 19 16.77 -4.10 -5.17
C ALA A 19 15.67 -4.66 -6.11
N LEU A 20 14.85 -3.80 -6.72
CA LEU A 20 13.82 -4.24 -7.67
C LEU A 20 14.43 -4.81 -8.94
N LEU A 21 15.41 -4.11 -9.52
CA LEU A 21 16.13 -4.55 -10.72
C LEU A 21 16.84 -5.88 -10.47
N GLY A 22 17.52 -6.02 -9.32
CA GLY A 22 18.14 -7.27 -8.89
C GLY A 22 17.13 -8.40 -8.72
N ALA A 23 15.97 -8.13 -8.11
CA ALA A 23 14.89 -9.11 -7.97
C ALA A 23 14.31 -9.55 -9.33
N LEU A 24 14.19 -8.63 -10.29
CA LEU A 24 13.78 -8.95 -11.66
C LEU A 24 14.80 -9.85 -12.38
N VAL A 25 16.10 -9.57 -12.24
CA VAL A 25 17.16 -10.43 -12.79
C VAL A 25 17.14 -11.80 -12.11
N LYS A 26 17.03 -11.85 -10.78
CA LYS A 26 16.94 -13.10 -10.00
C LYS A 26 15.72 -13.95 -10.42
N ALA A 27 14.61 -13.32 -10.76
CA ALA A 27 13.43 -13.99 -11.32
C ALA A 27 13.63 -14.48 -12.79
N GLY A 28 14.83 -14.32 -13.35
CA GLY A 28 15.22 -14.79 -14.68
C GLY A 28 14.63 -13.96 -15.83
N HIS A 29 14.39 -12.67 -15.58
CA HIS A 29 14.00 -11.73 -16.64
C HIS A 29 15.22 -11.04 -17.23
N ARG A 30 15.14 -10.69 -18.51
CA ARG A 30 16.11 -9.81 -19.15
C ARG A 30 15.72 -8.37 -18.82
N VAL A 31 16.53 -7.69 -18.01
CA VAL A 31 16.20 -6.36 -17.48
C VAL A 31 17.02 -5.29 -18.19
N ILE A 32 16.33 -4.24 -18.65
CA ILE A 32 16.94 -3.06 -19.26
C ILE A 32 16.53 -1.84 -18.46
N ALA A 33 17.50 -1.15 -17.87
CA ALA A 33 17.30 0.12 -17.19
C ALA A 33 17.59 1.29 -18.14
N CYS A 34 16.79 2.36 -18.05
CA CYS A 34 16.89 3.51 -18.93
C CYS A 34 16.87 4.82 -18.15
N ALA A 35 17.82 5.71 -18.41
CA ALA A 35 17.92 7.04 -17.81
C ALA A 35 18.69 8.02 -18.73
N PRO A 36 18.61 9.34 -18.50
CA PRO A 36 19.24 10.32 -19.39
C PRO A 36 20.75 10.50 -19.25
N GLU A 37 21.29 10.25 -18.07
CA GLU A 37 22.71 10.41 -17.76
C GLU A 37 23.57 9.25 -18.29
N ASP A 38 24.87 9.47 -18.46
CA ASP A 38 25.84 8.48 -18.93
C ASP A 38 26.95 8.33 -17.87
N ASP A 39 26.55 7.85 -16.70
CA ASP A 39 27.42 7.71 -15.53
C ASP A 39 28.05 6.31 -15.52
N ALA A 40 29.36 6.27 -15.74
CA ALA A 40 30.12 5.01 -15.85
C ALA A 40 30.06 4.16 -14.56
N GLU A 41 30.02 4.79 -13.39
CA GLU A 41 29.94 4.10 -12.10
C GLU A 41 28.59 3.38 -11.97
N ILE A 42 27.51 4.09 -12.29
CA ILE A 42 26.15 3.54 -12.25
C ILE A 42 25.97 2.43 -13.29
N ILE A 43 26.48 2.62 -14.51
CA ILE A 43 26.40 1.61 -15.57
C ILE A 43 27.15 0.33 -15.17
N ALA A 44 28.34 0.47 -14.57
CA ALA A 44 29.10 -0.67 -14.08
C ALA A 44 28.35 -1.43 -12.96
N GLN A 45 27.75 -0.71 -12.00
CA GLN A 45 26.94 -1.32 -10.94
C GLN A 45 25.71 -2.06 -11.50
N LEU A 46 25.00 -1.47 -12.47
CA LEU A 46 23.89 -2.13 -13.15
C LEU A 46 24.35 -3.40 -13.89
N ALA A 47 25.48 -3.32 -14.59
CA ALA A 47 26.03 -4.47 -15.31
C ALA A 47 26.43 -5.61 -14.37
N GLN A 48 27.01 -5.31 -13.21
CA GLN A 48 27.31 -6.30 -12.16
C GLN A 48 26.05 -7.01 -11.64
N MET A 49 24.91 -6.32 -11.62
CA MET A 49 23.61 -6.90 -11.27
C MET A 49 22.97 -7.70 -12.42
N GLY A 50 23.58 -7.75 -13.61
CA GLY A 50 22.99 -8.36 -14.80
C GLY A 50 21.94 -7.50 -15.50
N VAL A 51 21.94 -6.18 -15.26
CA VAL A 51 21.00 -5.23 -15.85
C VAL A 51 21.66 -4.50 -17.02
N GLU A 52 21.04 -4.53 -18.19
CA GLU A 52 21.47 -3.76 -19.34
C GLU A 52 21.10 -2.28 -19.18
N TYR A 53 21.94 -1.36 -19.65
CA TYR A 53 21.65 0.08 -19.64
C TYR A 53 21.35 0.62 -21.05
N ARG A 54 20.39 1.55 -21.14
CA ARG A 54 20.14 2.35 -22.35
C ARG A 54 19.95 3.81 -21.98
N ARG A 55 20.76 4.68 -22.56
CA ARG A 55 20.58 6.12 -22.44
C ARG A 55 19.34 6.57 -23.21
N ILE A 56 18.58 7.49 -22.63
CA ILE A 56 17.44 8.17 -23.27
C ILE A 56 17.68 9.67 -23.36
N ALA A 57 17.23 10.32 -24.43
CA ALA A 57 17.25 11.77 -24.49
C ALA A 57 16.10 12.31 -23.62
N MET A 58 16.38 12.82 -22.44
CA MET A 58 15.37 13.44 -21.56
C MET A 58 15.97 14.56 -20.73
N ARG A 59 15.30 15.71 -20.68
CA ARG A 59 15.60 16.76 -19.69
C ARG A 59 14.76 16.52 -18.44
N ARG A 60 15.44 16.28 -17.31
CA ARG A 60 14.81 16.01 -16.01
C ARG A 60 13.89 17.14 -15.54
N THR A 61 14.29 18.39 -15.77
CA THR A 61 13.54 19.60 -15.40
C THR A 61 13.20 20.44 -16.63
N GLY A 62 12.27 21.40 -16.45
CA GLY A 62 11.83 22.32 -17.50
C GLY A 62 10.59 21.85 -18.27
N THR A 63 9.95 22.82 -18.94
CA THR A 63 8.65 22.70 -19.63
C THR A 63 8.76 22.95 -21.14
N ASN A 64 9.97 22.86 -21.72
CA ASN A 64 10.21 23.15 -23.12
C ASN A 64 9.61 22.05 -24.04
N PRO A 65 8.59 22.36 -24.87
CA PRO A 65 7.88 21.35 -25.66
C PRO A 65 8.74 20.63 -26.70
N LEU A 66 9.73 21.32 -27.29
CA LEU A 66 10.63 20.70 -28.28
C LEU A 66 11.52 19.65 -27.62
N SER A 67 12.04 19.94 -26.42
CA SER A 67 12.83 18.97 -25.66
C SER A 67 12.00 17.76 -25.21
N ASP A 68 10.72 17.99 -24.92
CA ASP A 68 9.77 16.95 -24.56
C ASP A 68 9.35 16.10 -25.78
N LEU A 69 9.28 16.70 -26.98
CA LEU A 69 9.07 15.97 -28.22
C LEU A 69 10.26 15.05 -28.54
N VAL A 70 11.49 15.51 -28.36
CA VAL A 70 12.71 14.67 -28.47
C VAL A 70 12.66 13.51 -27.47
N THR A 71 12.16 13.76 -26.26
CA THR A 71 11.97 12.72 -25.24
C THR A 71 10.96 11.67 -25.70
N LEU A 72 9.82 12.12 -26.23
CA LEU A 72 8.78 11.23 -26.75
C LEU A 72 9.27 10.39 -27.92
N THR A 73 9.90 10.99 -28.93
CA THR A 73 10.40 10.26 -30.11
C THR A 73 11.49 9.27 -29.73
N GLY A 74 12.38 9.65 -28.80
CA GLY A 74 13.39 8.76 -28.24
C GLY A 74 12.79 7.54 -27.52
N LEU A 75 11.76 7.75 -26.70
CA LEU A 75 11.08 6.64 -26.01
C LEU A 75 10.25 5.77 -26.95
N VAL A 76 9.61 6.34 -27.97
CA VAL A 76 8.95 5.55 -29.03
C VAL A 76 9.97 4.66 -29.76
N SER A 77 11.14 5.21 -30.11
CA SER A 77 12.23 4.45 -30.74
C SER A 77 12.75 3.34 -29.82
N LEU A 78 12.96 3.64 -28.54
CA LEU A 78 13.35 2.66 -27.52
C LEU A 78 12.34 1.50 -27.44
N VAL A 79 11.04 1.79 -27.33
CA VAL A 79 9.99 0.76 -27.23
C VAL A 79 9.94 -0.08 -28.51
N ARG A 80 10.06 0.52 -29.70
CA ARG A 80 10.08 -0.21 -30.98
C ARG A 80 11.29 -1.12 -31.12
N ARG A 81 12.47 -0.64 -30.71
CA ARG A 81 13.73 -1.39 -30.81
C ARG A 81 13.79 -2.52 -29.79
N GLU A 82 13.50 -2.23 -28.53
CA GLU A 82 13.64 -3.21 -27.46
C GLU A 82 12.47 -4.19 -27.41
N ARG A 83 11.26 -3.79 -27.85
CA ARG A 83 10.04 -4.62 -27.82
C ARG A 83 9.81 -5.23 -26.42
N PRO A 84 9.64 -4.40 -25.37
CA PRO A 84 9.45 -4.90 -24.01
C PRO A 84 8.18 -5.75 -23.89
N ASP A 85 8.26 -6.83 -23.12
CA ASP A 85 7.08 -7.56 -22.65
C ASP A 85 6.37 -6.74 -21.55
N VAL A 86 7.18 -6.12 -20.66
CA VAL A 86 6.73 -5.22 -19.59
C VAL A 86 7.58 -3.95 -19.59
N LEU A 87 6.93 -2.79 -19.51
CA LEU A 87 7.57 -1.49 -19.27
C LEU A 87 7.06 -0.89 -17.97
N LEU A 88 7.97 -0.59 -17.06
CA LEU A 88 7.71 0.16 -15.82
C LEU A 88 8.35 1.55 -15.95
N ALA A 89 7.54 2.61 -15.90
CA ALA A 89 8.03 3.98 -15.85
C ALA A 89 7.73 4.58 -14.47
N TYR A 90 8.72 5.26 -13.87
CA TYR A 90 8.54 5.97 -12.61
C TYR A 90 9.04 7.40 -12.70
N THR A 91 8.43 8.28 -11.91
CA THR A 91 8.49 9.75 -12.01
C THR A 91 7.75 10.34 -13.22
N GLN A 92 7.39 11.62 -13.12
CA GLN A 92 6.40 12.27 -13.96
C GLN A 92 6.71 12.24 -15.47
N LYS A 93 7.91 12.66 -15.90
CA LYS A 93 8.27 12.69 -17.34
C LYS A 93 8.39 11.29 -17.95
N PRO A 94 9.11 10.33 -17.33
CA PRO A 94 9.11 8.94 -17.79
C PRO A 94 7.70 8.37 -17.93
N ILE A 95 6.83 8.55 -16.94
CA ILE A 95 5.44 8.07 -17.00
C ILE A 95 4.72 8.67 -18.20
N ILE A 96 4.76 10.00 -18.34
CA ILE A 96 4.05 10.69 -19.42
C ILE A 96 4.53 10.19 -20.79
N TYR A 97 5.82 10.32 -21.08
CA TYR A 97 6.32 10.07 -22.42
C TYR A 97 6.48 8.58 -22.75
N ALA A 98 6.81 7.72 -21.78
CA ALA A 98 6.84 6.28 -22.01
C ALA A 98 5.42 5.72 -22.15
N GLY A 99 4.44 6.20 -21.37
CA GLY A 99 3.04 5.78 -21.50
C GLY A 99 2.45 6.16 -22.85
N ILE A 100 2.66 7.41 -23.30
CA ILE A 100 2.25 7.84 -24.65
C ILE A 100 3.02 7.02 -25.72
N GLY A 101 4.31 6.78 -25.53
CA GLY A 101 5.12 5.96 -26.44
C GLY A 101 4.61 4.52 -26.58
N MET A 102 4.28 3.87 -25.46
CA MET A 102 3.67 2.54 -25.43
C MET A 102 2.32 2.52 -26.16
N ARG A 103 1.51 3.58 -26.05
CA ARG A 103 0.24 3.70 -26.77
C ARG A 103 0.45 3.85 -28.28
N ILE A 104 1.45 4.62 -28.71
CA ILE A 104 1.80 4.78 -30.14
C ILE A 104 2.28 3.45 -30.74
N VAL A 105 3.08 2.69 -30.00
CA VAL A 105 3.60 1.40 -30.47
C VAL A 105 2.56 0.29 -30.36
N GLY A 106 1.65 0.36 -29.38
CA GLY A 106 0.53 -0.56 -29.23
C GLY A 106 0.90 -1.97 -28.78
N ARG A 107 2.07 -2.18 -28.16
CA ARG A 107 2.57 -3.51 -27.76
C ARG A 107 3.24 -3.47 -26.38
N GLY A 108 3.10 -4.58 -25.65
CA GLY A 108 3.69 -4.78 -24.32
C GLY A 108 2.76 -4.31 -23.19
N ARG A 109 3.02 -4.79 -21.98
CA ARG A 109 2.30 -4.39 -20.77
C ARG A 109 2.95 -3.15 -20.18
N TYR A 110 2.15 -2.22 -19.69
CA TYR A 110 2.63 -0.93 -19.17
C TYR A 110 2.19 -0.72 -17.74
N PHE A 111 3.13 -0.29 -16.90
CA PHE A 111 2.91 0.07 -15.52
C PHE A 111 3.50 1.45 -15.24
N ALA A 112 2.73 2.28 -14.55
CA ALA A 112 3.16 3.61 -14.12
C ALA A 112 3.38 3.61 -12.62
N MET A 113 4.46 4.23 -12.14
CA MET A 113 4.76 4.34 -10.71
C MET A 113 4.93 5.80 -10.29
N VAL A 114 3.86 6.32 -9.71
CA VAL A 114 3.74 7.68 -9.22
C VAL A 114 4.39 7.76 -7.83
N SER A 115 5.62 8.24 -7.79
CA SER A 115 6.35 8.49 -6.53
C SER A 115 5.95 9.82 -5.87
N GLY A 116 4.73 10.30 -6.12
CA GLY A 116 4.27 11.68 -5.92
C GLY A 116 4.01 12.39 -7.25
N LEU A 117 2.95 13.22 -7.29
CA LEU A 117 2.51 13.92 -8.51
C LEU A 117 3.42 15.09 -8.93
N GLY A 118 4.35 15.49 -8.06
CA GLY A 118 5.32 16.54 -8.32
C GLY A 118 4.82 17.94 -7.97
N HIS A 119 5.73 18.91 -8.03
CA HIS A 119 5.49 20.30 -7.57
C HIS A 119 4.33 20.98 -8.31
N VAL A 120 4.03 20.60 -9.56
CA VAL A 120 2.90 21.15 -10.35
C VAL A 120 1.56 21.01 -9.62
N PHE A 121 1.41 19.98 -8.78
CA PHE A 121 0.19 19.68 -8.03
C PHE A 121 0.19 20.24 -6.61
N SER A 122 1.31 20.81 -6.15
CA SER A 122 1.34 21.49 -4.86
C SER A 122 0.46 22.76 -4.86
N PRO A 123 -0.12 23.14 -3.71
CA PRO A 123 -0.84 24.41 -3.57
C PRO A 123 0.06 25.60 -3.90
N GLY A 124 -0.43 26.56 -4.70
CA GLY A 124 0.31 27.78 -5.06
C GLY A 124 1.50 27.60 -6.01
N ALA A 125 1.85 26.36 -6.38
CA ALA A 125 3.10 26.06 -7.08
C ALA A 125 3.09 26.24 -8.61
N SER A 126 1.91 26.30 -9.25
CA SER A 126 1.79 26.35 -10.73
C SER A 126 0.44 26.90 -11.17
N SER A 127 0.40 27.54 -12.34
CA SER A 127 -0.83 28.05 -12.94
C SER A 127 -1.85 26.95 -13.19
N ALA A 128 -3.15 27.29 -13.13
CA ALA A 128 -4.23 26.34 -13.41
C ALA A 128 -4.11 25.74 -14.82
N LEU A 129 -3.66 26.54 -15.80
CA LEU A 129 -3.44 26.09 -17.17
C LEU A 129 -2.34 25.03 -17.26
N LEU A 130 -1.17 25.26 -16.66
CA LEU A 130 -0.08 24.27 -16.68
C LEU A 130 -0.53 22.95 -16.02
N ARG A 131 -1.25 23.05 -14.90
CA ARG A 131 -1.80 21.89 -14.19
C ARG A 131 -2.79 21.11 -15.05
N ALA A 132 -3.66 21.79 -15.79
CA ALA A 132 -4.60 21.16 -16.72
C ALA A 132 -3.87 20.44 -17.87
N ILE A 133 -2.86 21.07 -18.47
CA ILE A 133 -2.05 20.47 -19.54
C ILE A 133 -1.34 19.22 -19.04
N VAL A 134 -0.66 19.32 -17.89
CA VAL A 134 0.04 18.19 -17.29
C VAL A 134 -0.93 17.05 -16.94
N SER A 135 -2.10 17.37 -16.38
CA SER A 135 -3.12 16.37 -16.04
C SER A 135 -3.62 15.64 -17.29
N TYR A 136 -3.84 16.37 -18.39
CA TYR A 136 -4.21 15.78 -19.67
C TYR A 136 -3.15 14.83 -20.22
N LEU A 137 -1.88 15.23 -20.21
CA LEU A 137 -0.76 14.39 -20.64
C LEU A 137 -0.63 13.13 -19.76
N TYR A 138 -0.78 13.28 -18.45
CA TYR A 138 -0.76 12.18 -17.51
C TYR A 138 -1.90 11.20 -17.76
N ARG A 139 -3.13 11.72 -17.98
CA ARG A 139 -4.31 10.91 -18.36
C ARG A 139 -4.04 10.10 -19.62
N MET A 140 -3.50 10.73 -20.67
CA MET A 140 -3.15 10.01 -21.90
C MET A 140 -2.13 8.90 -21.66
N ALA A 141 -1.17 9.13 -20.76
CA ALA A 141 -0.11 8.19 -20.46
C ALA A 141 -0.60 6.98 -19.66
N VAL A 142 -1.48 7.18 -18.67
CA VAL A 142 -1.97 6.09 -17.81
C VAL A 142 -3.21 5.37 -18.37
N ALA A 143 -3.85 5.89 -19.41
CA ALA A 143 -5.06 5.30 -20.00
C ALA A 143 -4.93 3.84 -20.46
N ARG A 144 -3.71 3.35 -20.73
CA ARG A 144 -3.44 1.92 -21.06
C ARG A 144 -2.53 1.24 -20.04
N ALA A 145 -2.31 1.87 -18.87
CA ALA A 145 -1.58 1.23 -17.80
C ALA A 145 -2.42 0.08 -17.23
N GLU A 146 -1.80 -1.09 -17.07
CA GLU A 146 -2.44 -2.25 -16.46
C GLU A 146 -2.59 -2.06 -14.95
N ALA A 147 -1.64 -1.35 -14.33
CA ALA A 147 -1.77 -0.79 -12.99
C ALA A 147 -0.98 0.51 -12.85
N VAL A 148 -1.46 1.37 -11.95
CA VAL A 148 -0.79 2.59 -11.51
C VAL A 148 -0.39 2.42 -10.04
N PHE A 149 0.91 2.41 -9.77
CA PHE A 149 1.44 2.36 -8.42
C PHE A 149 1.51 3.76 -7.82
N VAL A 150 1.02 3.91 -6.59
CA VAL A 150 1.10 5.16 -5.79
C VAL A 150 1.77 4.87 -4.45
N PHE A 151 2.40 5.86 -3.82
CA PHE A 151 3.12 5.63 -2.56
C PHE A 151 2.32 5.91 -1.30
N ASN A 152 1.32 6.78 -1.41
CA ASN A 152 0.44 7.16 -0.33
C ASN A 152 -1.01 7.10 -0.81
N ARG A 153 -1.93 7.05 0.16
CA ARG A 153 -3.36 6.99 -0.09
C ARG A 153 -3.94 8.25 -0.75
N ASP A 154 -3.30 9.41 -0.53
CA ASP A 154 -3.80 10.70 -1.00
C ASP A 154 -3.62 10.88 -2.51
N ASP A 155 -2.58 10.26 -3.10
CA ASP A 155 -2.28 10.36 -4.53
C ASP A 155 -3.44 9.83 -5.39
N ARG A 156 -4.14 8.77 -4.96
CA ARG A 156 -5.32 8.25 -5.71
C ARG A 156 -6.42 9.31 -5.81
N ALA A 157 -6.80 9.89 -4.66
CA ALA A 157 -7.85 10.90 -4.60
C ALA A 157 -7.48 12.14 -5.42
N GLU A 158 -6.21 12.54 -5.38
CA GLU A 158 -5.71 13.68 -6.15
C GLU A 158 -5.71 13.41 -7.66
N MET A 159 -5.31 12.21 -8.08
CA MET A 159 -5.37 11.80 -9.48
C MET A 159 -6.81 11.75 -10.02
N LEU A 160 -7.77 11.30 -9.21
CA LEU A 160 -9.20 11.35 -9.55
C LEU A 160 -9.69 12.80 -9.67
N ARG A 161 -9.35 13.65 -8.69
CA ARG A 161 -9.73 15.07 -8.66
C ARG A 161 -9.25 15.83 -9.89
N HIS A 162 -8.07 15.50 -10.39
CA HIS A 162 -7.49 16.10 -11.59
C HIS A 162 -7.85 15.38 -12.90
N GLY A 163 -8.71 14.35 -12.84
CA GLY A 163 -9.11 13.57 -14.00
C GLY A 163 -7.94 12.86 -14.69
N ILE A 164 -6.87 12.56 -13.94
CA ILE A 164 -5.72 11.79 -14.43
C ILE A 164 -6.11 10.32 -14.59
N ILE A 165 -6.91 9.80 -13.65
CA ILE A 165 -7.49 8.45 -13.66
C ILE A 165 -9.00 8.52 -13.45
N ASP A 166 -9.67 7.39 -13.64
CA ASP A 166 -11.06 7.15 -13.24
C ASP A 166 -11.16 6.01 -12.22
N GLU A 167 -12.35 5.75 -11.70
CA GLU A 167 -12.61 4.69 -10.70
C GLU A 167 -12.32 3.27 -11.23
N ALA A 168 -12.26 3.08 -12.56
CA ALA A 168 -11.98 1.78 -13.16
C ALA A 168 -10.47 1.48 -13.26
N HIS A 169 -9.61 2.50 -13.11
CA HIS A 169 -8.16 2.29 -13.11
C HIS A 169 -7.74 1.45 -11.90
N ARG A 170 -6.92 0.43 -12.17
CA ARG A 170 -6.28 -0.38 -11.14
C ARG A 170 -5.16 0.43 -10.48
N VAL A 171 -5.44 1.04 -9.34
CA VAL A 171 -4.45 1.76 -8.53
C VAL A 171 -4.00 0.88 -7.38
N VAL A 172 -2.69 0.67 -7.24
CA VAL A 172 -2.09 -0.15 -6.19
C VAL A 172 -1.19 0.71 -5.34
N GLN A 173 -1.47 0.79 -4.04
CA GLN A 173 -0.58 1.46 -3.11
C GLN A 173 0.62 0.58 -2.80
N VAL A 174 1.82 1.15 -2.90
CA VAL A 174 3.09 0.48 -2.64
C VAL A 174 3.81 1.25 -1.54
N PRO A 175 4.46 0.59 -0.56
CA PRO A 175 5.19 1.24 0.55
C PRO A 175 6.49 1.97 0.09
N GLY A 176 6.36 2.88 -0.87
CA GLY A 176 7.42 3.68 -1.47
C GLY A 176 8.48 2.88 -2.21
N SER A 177 9.75 3.21 -1.92
CA SER A 177 10.89 2.44 -2.44
C SER A 177 11.28 1.25 -1.56
N GLY A 178 10.64 1.11 -0.41
CA GLY A 178 11.09 0.23 0.67
C GLY A 178 12.43 0.67 1.27
N VAL A 179 12.87 -0.05 2.30
CA VAL A 179 14.15 0.12 2.97
C VAL A 179 14.83 -1.24 3.14
N ASP A 180 16.14 -1.27 2.96
CA ASP A 180 16.95 -2.47 3.20
C ASP A 180 17.18 -2.60 4.72
N ILE A 181 16.46 -3.55 5.31
CA ILE A 181 16.44 -3.81 6.74
C ILE A 181 17.80 -4.33 7.25
N ALA A 182 18.57 -5.00 6.39
CA ALA A 182 19.88 -5.53 6.72
C ALA A 182 20.95 -4.42 6.67
N ARG A 183 20.95 -3.58 5.62
CA ARG A 183 21.84 -2.42 5.50
C ARG A 183 21.62 -1.44 6.65
N PHE A 184 20.37 -1.14 6.99
CA PHE A 184 20.01 -0.26 8.09
C PHE A 184 19.72 -1.10 9.34
N ALA A 185 20.77 -1.74 9.86
CA ALA A 185 20.71 -2.53 11.09
C ALA A 185 20.37 -1.64 12.30
N PRO A 186 19.66 -2.17 13.32
CA PRO A 186 19.25 -1.39 14.48
C PRO A 186 20.47 -0.85 15.23
N GLN A 187 20.38 0.40 15.68
CA GLN A 187 21.42 1.09 16.44
C GLN A 187 20.86 1.51 17.80
N PRO A 188 21.62 1.37 18.90
CA PRO A 188 21.20 1.87 20.20
C PRO A 188 20.94 3.38 20.13
N VAL A 189 19.95 3.87 20.87
CA VAL A 189 19.71 5.32 20.99
C VAL A 189 20.90 5.92 21.76
N PRO A 190 21.55 6.99 21.25
CA PRO A 190 22.69 7.60 21.94
C PRO A 190 22.31 8.08 23.33
N ALA A 191 23.19 7.84 24.30
CA ALA A 191 23.07 8.37 25.65
C ALA A 191 23.42 9.88 25.69
N GLY A 192 22.89 10.58 26.70
CA GLY A 192 23.14 12.00 26.93
C GLY A 192 22.03 12.91 26.41
N ALA A 193 22.37 14.16 26.08
CA ALA A 193 21.41 15.15 25.61
C ALA A 193 20.75 14.70 24.29
N ALA A 194 19.45 14.97 24.16
CA ALA A 194 18.68 14.59 22.98
C ALA A 194 19.29 15.18 21.70
N CYS A 195 19.40 14.36 20.67
CA CYS A 195 19.96 14.72 19.37
C CYS A 195 18.89 14.56 18.28
N PHE A 196 18.42 15.68 17.73
CA PHE A 196 17.44 15.72 16.64
C PHE A 196 18.15 15.82 15.30
N LEU A 197 17.91 14.87 14.39
CA LEU A 197 18.55 14.85 13.07
C LEU A 197 17.51 15.08 11.98
N MET A 198 17.80 16.04 11.10
CA MET A 198 17.09 16.23 9.85
C MET A 198 17.97 15.85 8.66
N VAL A 199 17.47 14.94 7.81
CA VAL A 199 18.11 14.57 6.54
C VAL A 199 17.22 14.94 5.36
N ALA A 200 17.61 15.97 4.61
CA ALA A 200 16.88 16.43 3.44
C ALA A 200 17.75 17.29 2.52
N ARG A 201 17.37 17.41 1.24
CA ARG A 201 17.85 18.54 0.42
C ARG A 201 17.48 19.85 1.11
N LEU A 202 18.37 20.83 1.11
CA LEU A 202 18.17 22.09 1.83
C LEU A 202 17.19 23.02 1.09
N LEU A 203 15.90 22.67 1.15
CA LEU A 203 14.78 23.38 0.54
C LEU A 203 13.84 23.87 1.65
N ARG A 204 13.33 25.10 1.58
CA ARG A 204 12.35 25.64 2.53
C ARG A 204 11.18 24.68 2.73
N ASP A 205 10.67 24.11 1.63
CA ASP A 205 9.52 23.19 1.62
C ASP A 205 9.74 21.88 2.36
N LYS A 206 10.99 21.54 2.71
CA LYS A 206 11.33 20.40 3.57
C LYS A 206 11.21 20.71 5.07
N GLY A 207 10.87 21.94 5.43
CA GLY A 207 10.65 22.36 6.81
C GLY A 207 11.91 22.83 7.53
N LEU A 208 12.96 23.25 6.81
CA LEU A 208 14.24 23.61 7.43
C LEU A 208 14.11 24.82 8.36
N CYS A 209 13.30 25.80 7.97
CA CYS A 209 13.07 27.00 8.78
C CYS A 209 12.35 26.64 10.08
N GLU A 210 11.36 25.75 10.00
CA GLU A 210 10.61 25.23 11.16
C GLU A 210 11.51 24.42 12.09
N PHE A 211 12.42 23.60 11.54
CA PHE A 211 13.38 22.82 12.32
C PHE A 211 14.34 23.72 13.12
N VAL A 212 14.87 24.78 12.47
CA VAL A 212 15.76 25.76 13.11
C VAL A 212 14.99 26.61 14.14
N GLU A 213 13.77 27.01 13.84
CA GLU A 213 12.95 27.79 14.76
C GLU A 213 12.54 26.97 15.99
N ALA A 214 12.23 25.68 15.82
CA ALA A 214 12.00 24.78 16.95
C ALA A 214 13.23 24.66 17.86
N ALA A 215 14.44 24.64 17.29
CA ALA A 215 15.69 24.68 18.06
C ALA A 215 15.84 25.97 18.87
N ARG A 216 15.48 27.12 18.28
CA ARG A 216 15.49 28.42 18.96
C ARG A 216 14.49 28.45 20.12
N LEU A 217 13.27 27.95 19.91
CA LEU A 217 12.24 27.87 20.94
C LEU A 217 12.66 26.98 22.11
N LEU A 218 13.23 25.80 21.85
CA LEU A 218 13.71 24.89 22.90
C LEU A 218 14.86 25.50 23.72
N ARG A 219 15.78 26.20 23.06
CA ARG A 219 16.84 26.95 23.75
C ARG A 219 16.25 28.01 24.68
N ALA A 220 15.27 28.79 24.21
CA ALA A 220 14.59 29.80 25.02
C ALA A 220 13.82 29.21 26.20
N ARG A 221 13.30 27.98 26.07
CA ARG A 221 12.62 27.23 27.15
C ARG A 221 13.57 26.58 28.15
N GLY A 222 14.89 26.67 27.96
CA GLY A 222 15.87 26.01 28.83
C GLY A 222 15.91 24.49 28.67
N ALA A 223 15.51 23.97 27.50
CA ALA A 223 15.53 22.54 27.17
C ALA A 223 16.66 22.26 26.15
N PRO A 224 17.93 22.17 26.58
CA PRO A 224 19.05 22.04 25.67
C PRO A 224 19.04 20.69 24.93
N ALA A 225 19.25 20.73 23.62
CA ALA A 225 19.36 19.58 22.75
C ALA A 225 20.33 19.89 21.61
N ARG A 226 20.80 18.85 20.92
CA ARG A 226 21.62 18.96 19.71
C ARG A 226 20.73 18.84 18.48
N PHE A 227 21.04 19.63 17.45
CA PHE A 227 20.31 19.61 16.19
C PHE A 227 21.31 19.37 15.07
N LEU A 228 21.17 18.26 14.35
CA LEU A 228 22.02 17.89 13.23
C LEU A 228 21.26 18.11 11.93
N LEU A 229 21.89 18.78 10.97
CA LEU A 229 21.34 19.02 9.64
C LEU A 229 22.25 18.40 8.58
N LEU A 230 21.70 17.46 7.81
CA LEU A 230 22.42 16.75 6.75
C LEU A 230 21.68 16.88 5.42
N GLY A 231 22.41 17.29 4.39
CA GLY A 231 21.99 17.20 3.00
C GLY A 231 22.51 18.35 2.13
N PRO A 232 22.44 18.17 0.81
CA PRO A 232 23.02 19.12 -0.14
C PRO A 232 22.22 20.41 -0.27
N LEU A 233 22.93 21.50 -0.54
CA LEU A 233 22.36 22.73 -1.09
C LEU A 233 21.65 22.42 -2.42
N ASP A 234 20.62 23.21 -2.73
CA ASP A 234 19.83 23.03 -3.95
C ASP A 234 19.71 24.37 -4.70
N ALA A 235 19.86 24.32 -6.03
CA ALA A 235 19.75 25.49 -6.90
C ALA A 235 18.29 25.91 -7.17
N ASN A 236 17.31 25.17 -6.64
CA ASN A 236 15.90 25.52 -6.74
C ASN A 236 15.63 26.91 -6.12
N PRO A 237 14.63 27.68 -6.62
CA PRO A 237 14.22 28.95 -6.01
C PRO A 237 13.87 28.88 -4.52
N THR A 238 13.41 27.72 -4.04
CA THR A 238 13.11 27.47 -2.61
C THR A 238 14.31 26.93 -1.83
N GLY A 239 15.49 26.84 -2.44
CA GLY A 239 16.73 26.40 -1.80
C GLY A 239 17.20 27.38 -0.72
N ILE A 240 17.67 26.84 0.40
CA ILE A 240 18.35 27.62 1.43
C ILE A 240 19.75 27.99 0.92
N LYS A 241 20.13 29.26 1.06
CA LYS A 241 21.46 29.71 0.65
C LYS A 241 22.51 29.25 1.64
N ARG A 242 23.74 29.01 1.15
CA ARG A 242 24.90 28.65 1.98
C ARG A 242 25.08 29.57 3.19
N ALA A 243 25.01 30.89 2.97
CA ALA A 243 25.15 31.88 4.02
C ALA A 243 24.07 31.77 5.13
N GLU A 244 22.84 31.35 4.79
CA GLU A 244 21.78 31.14 5.79
C GLU A 244 22.10 29.92 6.69
N VAL A 245 22.58 28.82 6.08
CA VAL A 245 22.98 27.61 6.84
C VAL A 245 24.18 27.89 7.73
N GLU A 246 25.18 28.60 7.21
CA GLU A 246 26.38 28.99 7.97
C GLU A 246 26.03 29.94 9.11
N ALA A 247 25.07 30.85 8.93
CA ALA A 247 24.56 31.70 10.01
C ALA A 247 23.88 30.88 11.12
N TRP A 248 22.99 29.93 10.77
CA TRP A 248 22.37 29.04 11.77
C TRP A 248 23.39 28.17 12.51
N HIS A 249 24.45 27.77 11.82
CA HIS A 249 25.56 27.02 12.42
C HIS A 249 26.38 27.89 13.39
N ALA A 250 26.72 29.12 13.00
CA ALA A 250 27.44 30.07 13.84
C ALA A 250 26.62 30.52 15.08
N GLU A 251 25.29 30.62 14.96
CA GLU A 251 24.37 30.86 16.09
C GLU A 251 24.25 29.63 17.02
N GLY A 252 24.84 28.49 16.63
CA GLY A 252 24.80 27.22 17.34
C GLY A 252 23.42 26.55 17.33
N LEU A 253 22.50 26.98 16.46
CA LEU A 253 21.16 26.41 16.38
C LEU A 253 21.17 25.03 15.73
N VAL A 254 22.07 24.80 14.77
CA VAL A 254 22.24 23.51 14.09
C VAL A 254 23.72 23.20 13.82
N GLU A 255 24.08 21.91 13.83
CA GLU A 255 25.35 21.39 13.34
C GLU A 255 25.15 20.93 11.88
N TYR A 256 25.66 21.71 10.91
CA TYR A 256 25.54 21.36 9.50
C TYR A 256 26.62 20.34 9.10
N LEU A 257 26.19 19.18 8.63
CA LEU A 257 27.05 18.03 8.34
C LEU A 257 27.45 17.89 6.87
N GLY A 258 27.01 18.79 6.00
CA GLY A 258 27.23 18.68 4.55
C GLY A 258 26.34 17.62 3.90
N GLU A 259 26.89 16.91 2.91
CA GLU A 259 26.22 15.82 2.19
C GLU A 259 26.98 14.49 2.34
N THR A 260 26.29 13.37 2.16
CA THR A 260 26.91 12.03 2.21
C THR A 260 26.20 11.09 1.24
N ARG A 261 26.94 10.08 0.77
CA ARG A 261 26.39 8.91 0.04
C ARG A 261 25.97 7.77 0.98
N ASP A 262 26.43 7.79 2.24
CA ASP A 262 26.02 6.83 3.26
C ASP A 262 25.51 7.53 4.52
N VAL A 263 24.21 7.39 4.75
CA VAL A 263 23.49 8.09 5.83
C VAL A 263 23.44 7.27 7.12
N ALA A 264 23.67 5.94 7.05
CA ALA A 264 23.52 5.04 8.19
C ALA A 264 24.37 5.45 9.42
N PRO A 265 25.67 5.83 9.27
CA PRO A 265 26.47 6.30 10.40
C PRO A 265 25.93 7.59 11.04
N ILE A 266 25.28 8.45 10.25
CA ILE A 266 24.72 9.71 10.74
C ILE A 266 23.41 9.47 11.48
N LEU A 267 22.54 8.58 10.97
CA LEU A 267 21.32 8.16 11.67
C LEU A 267 21.63 7.54 13.04
N ALA A 268 22.76 6.84 13.17
CA ALA A 268 23.21 6.27 14.44
C ALA A 268 23.48 7.36 15.49
N ARG A 269 23.86 8.58 15.10
CA ARG A 269 24.11 9.72 16.00
C ARG A 269 22.84 10.39 16.54
N ALA A 270 21.67 10.09 15.97
CA ALA A 270 20.42 10.74 16.33
C ALA A 270 19.71 10.01 17.48
N THR A 271 19.07 10.78 18.37
CA THR A 271 18.05 10.27 19.31
C THR A 271 16.71 10.13 18.58
N VAL A 272 16.34 11.17 17.81
CA VAL A 272 15.08 11.25 17.07
C VAL A 272 15.34 11.78 15.68
N PHE A 273 14.69 11.19 14.67
CA PHE A 273 14.72 11.70 13.31
C PHE A 273 13.57 12.68 13.08
N VAL A 274 13.84 13.79 12.39
CA VAL A 274 12.88 14.86 12.18
C VAL A 274 12.82 15.24 10.69
N LEU A 275 11.61 15.27 10.14
CA LEU A 275 11.36 15.78 8.79
C LEU A 275 10.03 16.55 8.76
N PRO A 276 10.04 17.86 9.04
CA PRO A 276 8.81 18.64 9.15
C PRO A 276 8.38 19.19 7.77
N SER A 277 8.44 18.34 6.74
CA SER A 277 8.21 18.73 5.35
C SER A 277 6.78 19.17 5.12
N TYR A 278 6.55 20.38 4.59
CA TYR A 278 5.24 20.81 4.11
C TYR A 278 5.10 20.65 2.59
N TYR A 279 6.06 19.95 1.97
CA TYR A 279 5.95 19.47 0.60
C TYR A 279 5.04 18.24 0.52
N ARG A 280 4.39 18.03 -0.63
CA ARG A 280 3.65 16.78 -0.91
C ARG A 280 4.65 15.69 -1.30
N GLU A 281 5.13 14.95 -0.31
CA GLU A 281 6.05 13.84 -0.52
C GLU A 281 5.32 12.62 -1.11
N GLY A 282 6.04 11.77 -1.84
CA GLY A 282 5.54 10.43 -2.16
C GLY A 282 5.52 9.56 -0.90
N LEU A 283 6.72 9.19 -0.44
CA LEU A 283 7.01 8.58 0.85
C LEU A 283 8.52 8.80 1.11
N PRO A 284 8.91 9.67 2.06
CA PRO A 284 10.32 9.99 2.28
C PRO A 284 11.14 8.76 2.68
N ARG A 285 12.12 8.38 1.86
CA ARG A 285 12.99 7.24 2.17
C ARG A 285 13.81 7.46 3.44
N THR A 286 14.21 8.70 3.72
CA THR A 286 14.96 9.06 4.94
C THR A 286 14.18 8.76 6.22
N ILE A 287 12.84 8.87 6.19
CA ILE A 287 11.98 8.41 7.30
C ILE A 287 12.11 6.89 7.45
N LEU A 288 11.99 6.12 6.36
CA LEU A 288 12.09 4.66 6.40
C LEU A 288 13.47 4.18 6.86
N GLU A 289 14.55 4.86 6.44
CA GLU A 289 15.92 4.59 6.85
C GLU A 289 16.12 4.86 8.35
N ALA A 290 15.57 5.97 8.85
CA ALA A 290 15.58 6.29 10.28
C ALA A 290 14.80 5.27 11.12
N MET A 291 13.61 4.89 10.67
CA MET A 291 12.82 3.84 11.32
C MET A 291 13.56 2.50 11.30
N ALA A 292 14.23 2.18 10.18
CA ALA A 292 15.01 0.95 10.05
C ALA A 292 16.21 0.91 11.01
N VAL A 293 16.90 2.01 11.30
CA VAL A 293 17.94 1.96 12.35
C VAL A 293 17.37 2.03 13.77
N GLY A 294 16.05 2.17 13.92
CA GLY A 294 15.37 2.23 15.22
C GLY A 294 15.31 3.62 15.84
N ARG A 295 15.14 4.68 15.04
CA ARG A 295 14.84 6.03 15.53
C ARG A 295 13.34 6.28 15.53
N ALA A 296 12.86 6.90 16.61
CA ALA A 296 11.55 7.54 16.61
C ALA A 296 11.55 8.70 15.60
N VAL A 297 10.38 9.03 15.07
CA VAL A 297 10.23 10.04 14.02
C VAL A 297 9.30 11.16 14.45
N ILE A 298 9.68 12.41 14.20
CA ILE A 298 8.75 13.55 14.20
C ILE A 298 8.61 14.04 12.77
N THR A 299 7.40 14.08 12.25
CA THR A 299 7.14 14.56 10.89
C THR A 299 5.78 15.25 10.82
N THR A 300 5.46 15.80 9.65
CA THR A 300 4.22 16.54 9.46
C THR A 300 3.05 15.64 9.11
N ASP A 301 1.87 16.15 9.41
CA ASP A 301 0.58 15.66 8.96
C ASP A 301 0.36 15.96 7.45
N MET A 302 1.30 15.53 6.59
CA MET A 302 1.30 15.77 5.14
C MET A 302 1.33 14.46 4.34
N PRO A 303 0.77 14.42 3.12
CA PRO A 303 0.86 13.26 2.23
C PRO A 303 2.28 12.72 2.11
N GLY A 304 2.41 11.40 2.19
CA GLY A 304 3.69 10.70 2.21
C GLY A 304 4.39 10.73 3.57
N CYS A 305 4.54 11.90 4.20
CA CYS A 305 5.17 12.03 5.53
C CYS A 305 4.42 11.27 6.62
N ARG A 306 3.09 11.38 6.63
CA ARG A 306 2.21 10.73 7.63
C ARG A 306 2.16 9.21 7.53
N GLU A 307 2.39 8.66 6.33
CA GLU A 307 2.03 7.27 6.00
C GLU A 307 2.71 6.22 6.89
N PRO A 308 4.01 6.35 7.22
CA PRO A 308 4.70 5.36 8.06
C PRO A 308 4.55 5.61 9.57
N ILE A 309 3.84 6.67 9.97
CA ILE A 309 3.78 7.11 11.36
C ILE A 309 2.44 6.75 11.99
N VAL A 310 2.52 6.08 13.13
CA VAL A 310 1.41 5.84 14.05
C VAL A 310 1.62 6.75 15.25
N GLU A 311 0.79 7.78 15.34
CA GLU A 311 0.84 8.82 16.37
C GLU A 311 0.95 8.21 17.78
N GLY A 312 1.96 8.64 18.54
CA GLY A 312 2.20 8.19 19.91
C GLY A 312 2.76 6.77 20.05
N VAL A 313 2.96 6.05 18.94
CA VAL A 313 3.49 4.67 18.94
C VAL A 313 4.92 4.61 18.40
N ASN A 314 5.14 5.10 17.19
CA ASN A 314 6.46 5.06 16.53
C ASN A 314 7.02 6.46 16.20
N GLY A 315 6.24 7.50 16.52
CA GLY A 315 6.57 8.89 16.24
C GLY A 315 5.44 9.85 16.56
N PHE A 316 5.64 11.12 16.21
CA PHE A 316 4.66 12.19 16.34
C PHE A 316 4.42 12.90 15.01
N LEU A 317 3.16 13.27 14.78
CA LEU A 317 2.68 14.09 13.68
C LEU A 317 2.44 15.51 14.17
N VAL A 318 3.02 16.48 13.48
CA VAL A 318 2.83 17.91 13.75
C VAL A 318 2.15 18.61 12.58
N ALA A 319 1.48 19.73 12.85
CA ALA A 319 0.91 20.55 11.79
C ALA A 319 2.04 21.08 10.87
N PRO A 320 1.82 21.15 9.54
CA PRO A 320 2.79 21.75 8.64
C PRO A 320 2.97 23.24 8.95
N ARG A 321 4.21 23.73 8.89
CA ARG A 321 4.59 25.14 9.18
C ARG A 321 4.36 25.58 10.62
N ASP A 322 4.37 24.64 11.57
CA ASP A 322 4.21 24.92 12.99
C ASP A 322 5.48 24.55 13.77
N ALA A 323 6.39 25.52 13.90
CA ALA A 323 7.62 25.35 14.68
C ALA A 323 7.34 25.17 16.18
N GLY A 324 6.23 25.69 16.68
CA GLY A 324 5.82 25.55 18.08
C GLY A 324 5.43 24.11 18.40
N ALA A 325 4.52 23.53 17.60
CA ALA A 325 4.15 22.13 17.73
C ALA A 325 5.34 21.18 17.53
N LEU A 326 6.26 21.54 16.62
CA LEU A 326 7.51 20.80 16.43
C LEU A 326 8.39 20.84 17.68
N ALA A 327 8.58 22.01 18.28
CA ALA A 327 9.32 22.18 19.53
C ALA A 327 8.67 21.40 20.67
N ASP A 328 7.33 21.44 20.79
CA ASP A 328 6.58 20.70 21.81
C ASP A 328 6.77 19.18 21.68
N ALA A 329 6.73 18.65 20.45
CA ALA A 329 6.98 17.24 20.19
C ALA A 329 8.42 16.82 20.51
N MET A 330 9.40 17.66 20.17
CA MET A 330 10.81 17.46 20.52
C MET A 330 11.01 17.49 22.05
N GLU A 331 10.38 18.44 22.75
CA GLU A 331 10.50 18.59 24.20
C GLU A 331 10.05 17.34 24.97
N ARG A 332 9.05 16.61 24.46
CA ARG A 332 8.62 15.32 25.03
C ARG A 332 9.76 14.31 25.10
N PHE A 333 10.60 14.24 24.06
CA PHE A 333 11.77 13.34 24.05
C PHE A 333 12.92 13.84 24.94
N ILE A 334 12.99 15.14 25.21
CA ILE A 334 13.95 15.71 26.17
C ILE A 334 13.53 15.34 27.60
N ARG A 335 12.23 15.41 27.89
CA ARG A 335 11.67 15.15 29.22
C ARG A 335 11.58 13.66 29.58
N ASP A 336 11.32 12.80 28.59
CA ASP A 336 11.29 11.33 28.74
C ASP A 336 12.31 10.69 27.77
N PRO A 337 13.57 10.47 28.22
CA PRO A 337 14.61 9.85 27.39
C PRO A 337 14.27 8.42 26.93
N ASP A 338 13.49 7.67 27.71
CA ASP A 338 13.09 6.30 27.36
C ASP A 338 12.08 6.27 26.22
N LEU A 339 11.36 7.38 25.99
CA LEU A 339 10.39 7.51 24.89
C LEU A 339 11.04 7.23 23.53
N ALA A 340 12.24 7.76 23.30
CA ALA A 340 12.99 7.56 22.05
C ALA A 340 13.31 6.08 21.81
N THR A 341 13.68 5.34 22.87
CA THR A 341 13.97 3.91 22.81
C THR A 341 12.70 3.09 22.54
N ARG A 342 11.59 3.36 23.25
CA ARG A 342 10.32 2.66 23.06
C ARG A 342 9.74 2.90 21.66
N MET A 343 9.65 4.16 21.23
CA MET A 343 9.13 4.53 19.93
C MET A 343 10.06 4.11 18.80
N GLY A 344 11.38 4.18 18.98
CA GLY A 344 12.37 3.70 18.02
C GLY A 344 12.27 2.20 17.77
N ALA A 345 12.03 1.39 18.81
CA ALA A 345 11.76 -0.03 18.66
C ALA A 345 10.45 -0.31 17.88
N ALA A 346 9.40 0.48 18.14
CA ALA A 346 8.15 0.40 17.38
C ALA A 346 8.30 0.83 15.91
N ALA A 347 9.10 1.88 15.65
CA ALA A 347 9.46 2.34 14.32
C ALA A 347 10.20 1.27 13.53
N ARG A 348 11.17 0.59 14.15
CA ARG A 348 11.87 -0.55 13.53
C ARG A 348 10.92 -1.67 13.15
N ARG A 349 10.05 -2.10 14.07
CA ARG A 349 9.05 -3.14 13.77
C ARG A 349 8.17 -2.72 12.59
N THR A 350 7.67 -1.48 12.60
CA THR A 350 6.88 -0.94 11.49
C THR A 350 7.64 -1.01 10.16
N ALA A 351 8.92 -0.61 10.14
CA ALA A 351 9.77 -0.68 8.96
C ALA A 351 9.95 -2.13 8.46
N GLN A 352 10.20 -3.08 9.35
CA GLN A 352 10.36 -4.51 9.03
C GLN A 352 9.06 -5.13 8.52
N ASP A 353 7.94 -4.78 9.14
CA ASP A 353 6.65 -5.39 8.88
C ASP A 353 6.04 -4.90 7.57
N HIS A 354 6.19 -3.61 7.25
CA HIS A 354 5.48 -2.97 6.14
C HIS A 354 6.37 -2.39 5.06
N TYR A 355 7.61 -1.99 5.37
CA TYR A 355 8.46 -1.20 4.47
C TYR A 355 9.75 -1.91 4.04
N ALA A 356 9.98 -3.17 4.43
CA ALA A 356 11.11 -3.96 3.96
C ALA A 356 11.11 -4.04 2.42
N VAL A 357 12.25 -3.75 1.81
CA VAL A 357 12.37 -3.63 0.34
C VAL A 357 11.97 -4.91 -0.39
N GLU A 358 12.18 -6.07 0.22
CA GLU A 358 11.79 -7.38 -0.31
C GLU A 358 10.26 -7.50 -0.40
N LYS A 359 9.54 -7.04 0.63
CA LYS A 359 8.06 -7.04 0.65
C LYS A 359 7.51 -6.05 -0.37
N VAL A 360 8.10 -4.86 -0.46
CA VAL A 360 7.74 -3.86 -1.48
C VAL A 360 7.93 -4.42 -2.89
N ASN A 361 9.06 -5.07 -3.14
CA ASN A 361 9.34 -5.69 -4.43
C ASN A 361 8.42 -6.88 -4.72
N ALA A 362 8.01 -7.65 -3.71
CA ALA A 362 7.04 -8.73 -3.89
C ALA A 362 5.68 -8.20 -4.38
N ILE A 363 5.18 -7.08 -3.84
CA ILE A 363 3.96 -6.42 -4.32
C ILE A 363 4.13 -6.00 -5.78
N LEU A 364 5.24 -5.34 -6.11
CA LEU A 364 5.52 -4.86 -7.47
C LEU A 364 5.61 -6.02 -8.48
N LEU A 365 6.35 -7.06 -8.14
CA LEU A 365 6.53 -8.24 -8.99
C LEU A 365 5.22 -9.00 -9.16
N GLY A 366 4.47 -9.22 -8.08
CA GLY A 366 3.16 -9.89 -8.12
C GLY A 366 2.16 -9.13 -8.98
N THR A 367 2.07 -7.80 -8.82
CA THR A 367 1.13 -6.97 -9.59
C THR A 367 1.51 -6.91 -11.06
N MET A 368 2.81 -6.93 -11.37
CA MET A 368 3.28 -7.04 -12.75
C MET A 368 3.25 -8.47 -13.29
N GLY A 369 2.92 -9.49 -12.47
CA GLY A 369 2.99 -10.90 -12.86
C GLY A 369 4.40 -11.35 -13.28
N LEU A 370 5.42 -10.82 -12.61
CA LEU A 370 6.85 -11.06 -12.85
C LEU A 370 7.50 -11.96 -11.79
N ASP A 371 6.74 -12.41 -10.79
CA ASP A 371 7.18 -13.32 -9.76
C ASP A 371 7.25 -14.77 -10.31
N ARG A 372 8.47 -15.28 -10.53
CA ARG A 372 8.64 -16.71 -10.85
C ARG A 372 8.65 -17.61 -9.61
N GLU A 373 9.01 -17.07 -8.45
CA GLU A 373 9.09 -17.81 -7.18
C GLU A 373 7.76 -17.92 -6.43
N HIS A 374 6.75 -17.09 -6.73
CA HIS A 374 5.54 -16.95 -5.90
C HIS A 374 4.21 -17.05 -6.62
N GLN A 375 4.18 -17.44 -7.90
CA GLN A 375 2.97 -17.99 -8.48
C GLN A 375 2.90 -19.48 -8.13
N PRO A 376 2.15 -19.91 -7.10
CA PRO A 376 1.44 -21.15 -7.33
C PRO A 376 0.64 -20.88 -8.61
N ARG A 377 0.87 -21.68 -9.65
CA ARG A 377 -0.12 -21.85 -10.71
C ARG A 377 -1.37 -22.41 -10.02
N ILE A 378 -2.12 -21.56 -9.33
CA ILE A 378 -3.48 -21.83 -8.92
C ILE A 378 -4.25 -21.64 -10.21
N VAL A 379 -4.18 -22.66 -11.07
CA VAL A 379 -5.20 -22.84 -12.09
C VAL A 379 -6.46 -23.04 -11.26
N PRO A 380 -7.42 -22.08 -11.25
CA PRO A 380 -8.67 -22.32 -10.56
C PRO A 380 -9.22 -23.62 -11.14
N ALA A 381 -9.47 -24.62 -10.30
CA ALA A 381 -10.21 -25.80 -10.73
C ALA A 381 -11.46 -25.26 -11.43
N SER A 382 -11.55 -25.45 -12.75
CA SER A 382 -12.68 -24.96 -13.52
C SER A 382 -13.91 -25.54 -12.87
N GLY A 383 -14.77 -24.67 -12.34
CA GLY A 383 -16.03 -25.07 -11.74
C GLY A 383 -16.85 -25.77 -12.82
N GLY A 384 -16.72 -27.10 -12.89
CA GLY A 384 -17.35 -27.92 -13.91
C GLY A 384 -18.86 -27.75 -13.88
N ILE A 385 -19.51 -28.01 -15.01
CA ILE A 385 -20.96 -27.90 -15.19
C ILE A 385 -21.71 -28.64 -14.06
N GLY A 386 -21.20 -29.79 -13.61
CA GLY A 386 -21.79 -30.58 -12.51
C GLY A 386 -21.84 -29.85 -11.16
N ARG A 387 -20.81 -29.06 -10.81
CA ARG A 387 -20.80 -28.30 -9.55
C ARG A 387 -21.87 -27.21 -9.54
N ARG A 388 -22.07 -26.57 -10.69
CA ARG A 388 -23.11 -25.54 -10.83
C ARG A 388 -24.53 -26.14 -10.80
N ALA A 389 -24.73 -27.28 -11.43
CA ALA A 389 -26.01 -27.99 -11.38
C ALA A 389 -26.35 -28.37 -9.93
N PHE A 390 -25.38 -28.89 -9.17
CA PHE A 390 -25.56 -29.20 -7.75
C PHE A 390 -25.93 -27.96 -6.92
N ASP A 391 -25.19 -26.85 -7.06
CA ASP A 391 -25.50 -25.60 -6.35
C ASP A 391 -26.95 -25.15 -6.58
N ILE A 392 -27.44 -25.26 -7.82
CA ILE A 392 -28.80 -24.86 -8.18
C ILE A 392 -29.81 -25.80 -7.54
N VAL A 393 -29.64 -27.12 -7.70
CA VAL A 393 -30.58 -28.12 -7.18
C VAL A 393 -30.64 -28.06 -5.64
N ALA A 394 -29.49 -28.05 -4.98
CA ALA A 394 -29.42 -28.00 -3.53
C ALA A 394 -29.93 -26.66 -2.95
N SER A 395 -29.69 -25.53 -3.62
CA SER A 395 -30.25 -24.25 -3.20
C SER A 395 -31.76 -24.17 -3.41
N LEU A 396 -32.27 -24.73 -4.51
CA LEU A 396 -33.70 -24.78 -4.79
C LEU A 396 -34.43 -25.64 -3.75
N LEU A 397 -33.89 -26.84 -3.47
CA LEU A 397 -34.40 -27.71 -2.41
C LEU A 397 -34.34 -27.02 -1.04
N GLY A 398 -33.21 -26.38 -0.73
CA GLY A 398 -33.04 -25.62 0.50
C GLY A 398 -34.05 -24.48 0.65
N ILE A 399 -34.34 -23.75 -0.42
CA ILE A 399 -35.36 -22.69 -0.42
C ILE A 399 -36.75 -23.28 -0.15
N VAL A 400 -37.13 -24.38 -0.80
CA VAL A 400 -38.44 -25.01 -0.59
C VAL A 400 -38.59 -25.53 0.83
N VAL A 401 -37.59 -26.27 1.32
CA VAL A 401 -37.62 -26.89 2.66
C VAL A 401 -37.57 -25.82 3.77
N LEU A 402 -36.78 -24.76 3.58
CA LEU A 402 -36.58 -23.72 4.59
C LEU A 402 -37.54 -22.53 4.41
N ALA A 403 -38.40 -22.51 3.39
CA ALA A 403 -39.34 -21.42 3.16
C ALA A 403 -40.28 -21.16 4.35
N PRO A 404 -40.91 -22.17 5.00
CA PRO A 404 -41.76 -21.94 6.16
C PRO A 404 -41.00 -21.27 7.30
N LEU A 405 -39.78 -21.75 7.59
CA LEU A 405 -38.91 -21.18 8.61
C LEU A 405 -38.47 -19.75 8.24
N ALA A 406 -38.14 -19.49 6.97
CA ALA A 406 -37.76 -18.17 6.48
C ALA A 406 -38.91 -17.16 6.59
N LEU A 407 -40.16 -17.60 6.37
CA LEU A 407 -41.35 -16.76 6.58
C LEU A 407 -41.57 -16.43 8.06
N VAL A 408 -41.39 -17.40 8.95
CA VAL A 408 -41.45 -17.16 10.41
C VAL A 408 -40.36 -16.17 10.82
N ILE A 409 -39.11 -16.36 10.37
CA ILE A 409 -38.00 -15.42 10.64
C ILE A 409 -38.33 -14.03 10.09
N ALA A 410 -38.86 -13.94 8.87
CA ALA A 410 -39.25 -12.67 8.27
C ALA A 410 -40.31 -11.93 9.11
N ALA A 411 -41.31 -12.66 9.60
CA ALA A 411 -42.35 -12.11 10.49
C ALA A 411 -41.76 -11.65 11.83
N LEU A 412 -40.89 -12.46 12.46
CA LEU A 412 -40.20 -12.08 13.70
C LEU A 412 -39.33 -10.84 13.50
N VAL A 413 -38.55 -10.77 12.42
CA VAL A 413 -37.74 -9.58 12.12
C VAL A 413 -38.63 -8.36 11.89
N ALA A 414 -39.74 -8.51 11.18
CA ALA A 414 -40.69 -7.42 10.97
C ALA A 414 -41.32 -6.92 12.28
N LEU A 415 -41.66 -7.82 13.20
CA LEU A 415 -42.27 -7.50 14.49
C LEU A 415 -41.28 -6.87 15.48
N PHE A 416 -40.06 -7.40 15.58
CA PHE A 416 -39.09 -7.00 16.60
C PHE A 416 -38.04 -5.98 16.14
N LEU A 417 -37.72 -5.93 14.84
CA LEU A 417 -36.72 -5.00 14.26
C LEU A 417 -37.33 -4.04 13.23
N GLY A 418 -38.60 -4.21 12.87
CA GLY A 418 -39.30 -3.36 11.91
C GLY A 418 -38.88 -3.60 10.46
N ARG A 419 -39.16 -2.62 9.61
CA ARG A 419 -38.75 -2.60 8.20
C ARG A 419 -37.46 -1.79 8.02
N PRO A 420 -36.55 -2.18 7.12
CA PRO A 420 -36.64 -3.31 6.19
C PRO A 420 -36.33 -4.67 6.86
N ILE A 421 -37.00 -5.75 6.39
CA ILE A 421 -36.78 -7.13 6.88
C ILE A 421 -35.42 -7.66 6.44
N LEU A 422 -35.00 -7.31 5.21
CA LEU A 422 -33.73 -7.73 4.65
C LEU A 422 -32.69 -6.62 4.78
N PHE A 423 -31.52 -6.99 5.25
CA PHE A 423 -30.30 -6.20 5.14
C PHE A 423 -29.59 -6.53 3.82
N THR A 424 -29.14 -5.51 3.10
CA THR A 424 -28.40 -5.68 1.85
C THR A 424 -27.07 -4.96 1.89
N GLN A 425 -26.02 -5.61 1.40
CA GLN A 425 -24.67 -5.04 1.32
C GLN A 425 -23.99 -5.41 0.01
N THR A 426 -23.28 -4.46 -0.60
CA THR A 426 -22.47 -4.72 -1.80
C THR A 426 -21.21 -5.49 -1.41
N ARG A 427 -20.94 -6.58 -2.13
CA ARG A 427 -19.79 -7.46 -1.92
C ARG A 427 -19.12 -7.80 -3.26
N CYS A 428 -17.86 -8.22 -3.20
CA CYS A 428 -17.11 -8.70 -4.36
C CYS A 428 -17.48 -10.16 -4.67
N GLY A 429 -17.94 -10.39 -5.89
CA GLY A 429 -18.17 -11.70 -6.48
C GLY A 429 -17.02 -12.16 -7.38
N ARG A 430 -17.27 -13.19 -8.19
CA ARG A 430 -16.26 -13.74 -9.10
C ARG A 430 -15.72 -12.66 -10.06
N LYS A 431 -14.40 -12.65 -10.24
CA LYS A 431 -13.65 -11.64 -11.00
C LYS A 431 -13.87 -10.20 -10.49
N GLY A 432 -14.10 -10.05 -9.18
CA GLY A 432 -14.32 -8.75 -8.54
C GLY A 432 -15.65 -8.10 -8.87
N ARG A 433 -16.59 -8.79 -9.56
CA ARG A 433 -17.87 -8.20 -9.94
C ARG A 433 -18.72 -7.89 -8.70
N PRO A 434 -19.19 -6.65 -8.49
CA PRO A 434 -20.01 -6.33 -7.33
C PRO A 434 -21.37 -7.02 -7.41
N PHE A 435 -21.86 -7.54 -6.29
CA PHE A 435 -23.22 -8.05 -6.16
C PHE A 435 -23.83 -7.67 -4.82
N ARG A 436 -25.16 -7.71 -4.73
CA ARG A 436 -25.89 -7.38 -3.49
C ARG A 436 -26.14 -8.65 -2.67
N LEU A 437 -25.36 -8.82 -1.62
CA LEU A 437 -25.57 -9.85 -0.60
C LEU A 437 -26.85 -9.53 0.17
N ARG A 438 -27.68 -10.55 0.44
CA ARG A 438 -28.94 -10.42 1.18
C ARG A 438 -28.90 -11.21 2.48
N LYS A 439 -29.32 -10.61 3.58
CA LYS A 439 -29.46 -11.25 4.88
C LYS A 439 -30.76 -10.84 5.55
N PHE A 440 -31.25 -11.61 6.50
CA PHE A 440 -32.23 -11.07 7.44
C PHE A 440 -31.55 -10.02 8.33
N ARG A 441 -32.28 -8.94 8.62
CA ARG A 441 -31.80 -7.90 9.53
C ARG A 441 -31.66 -8.48 10.94
N THR A 442 -30.51 -8.30 11.56
CA THR A 442 -30.20 -8.79 12.91
C THR A 442 -29.77 -7.69 13.88
N MET A 443 -29.70 -6.44 13.41
CA MET A 443 -29.24 -5.29 14.18
C MET A 443 -30.18 -4.09 13.99
N THR A 444 -30.30 -3.28 15.03
CA THR A 444 -31.05 -2.01 15.02
C THR A 444 -30.19 -0.86 14.49
N ASP A 445 -30.84 0.27 14.21
CA ASP A 445 -30.16 1.52 13.82
C ASP A 445 -29.91 2.42 15.04
N ALA A 446 -29.74 1.85 16.23
CA ALA A 446 -29.45 2.62 17.43
C ALA A 446 -28.18 3.47 17.24
N ARG A 447 -28.27 4.74 17.60
CA ARG A 447 -27.20 5.73 17.49
C ARG A 447 -26.73 6.17 18.87
N ALA A 448 -25.46 6.52 18.98
CA ALA A 448 -24.90 7.14 20.17
C ALA A 448 -25.33 8.61 20.26
N ALA A 449 -25.02 9.27 21.39
CA ALA A 449 -25.42 10.65 21.67
C ALA A 449 -24.86 11.68 20.66
N ASP A 450 -23.77 11.34 19.97
CA ASP A 450 -23.13 12.13 18.92
C ASP A 450 -23.75 11.92 17.52
N GLY A 451 -24.78 11.08 17.41
CA GLY A 451 -25.43 10.73 16.15
C GLY A 451 -24.73 9.65 15.32
N SER A 452 -23.60 9.09 15.77
CA SER A 452 -22.93 7.94 15.15
C SER A 452 -23.68 6.63 15.45
N LEU A 453 -23.46 5.57 14.66
CA LEU A 453 -24.06 4.26 14.97
C LEU A 453 -23.43 3.70 16.26
N ALA A 454 -24.28 3.25 17.19
CA ALA A 454 -23.81 2.65 18.44
C ALA A 454 -23.01 1.35 18.17
N ASP A 455 -22.28 0.89 19.18
CA ASP A 455 -21.51 -0.36 19.09
C ASP A 455 -22.39 -1.57 18.73
N ASP A 456 -21.77 -2.55 18.06
CA ASP A 456 -22.44 -3.77 17.60
C ASP A 456 -23.17 -4.52 18.73
N ALA A 457 -22.61 -4.50 19.95
CA ALA A 457 -23.22 -5.11 21.12
C ALA A 457 -24.53 -4.42 21.54
N ALA A 458 -24.57 -3.08 21.46
CA ALA A 458 -25.74 -2.26 21.78
C ALA A 458 -26.83 -2.35 20.70
N ARG A 459 -26.46 -2.65 19.46
CA ARG A 459 -27.37 -2.76 18.31
C ARG A 459 -27.92 -4.16 18.07
N THR A 460 -27.37 -5.20 18.70
CA THR A 460 -27.78 -6.59 18.46
C THR A 460 -28.83 -7.04 19.48
N THR A 461 -30.06 -7.28 19.01
CA THR A 461 -31.16 -7.78 19.85
C THR A 461 -30.98 -9.26 20.23
N PRO A 462 -31.70 -9.80 21.23
CA PRO A 462 -31.68 -11.23 21.55
C PRO A 462 -32.05 -12.11 20.33
N LEU A 463 -33.07 -11.69 19.57
CA LEU A 463 -33.43 -12.33 18.30
C LEU A 463 -32.27 -12.26 17.29
N GLY A 464 -31.66 -11.09 17.12
CA GLY A 464 -30.50 -10.92 16.24
C GLY A 464 -29.32 -11.82 16.61
N ARG A 465 -29.03 -11.95 17.91
CA ARG A 465 -27.98 -12.81 18.45
C ARG A 465 -28.27 -14.29 18.18
N PHE A 466 -29.53 -14.71 18.36
CA PHE A 466 -29.98 -16.06 18.02
C PHE A 466 -29.81 -16.36 16.52
N LEU A 467 -30.29 -15.47 15.65
CA LEU A 467 -30.20 -15.63 14.20
C LEU A 467 -28.74 -15.73 13.72
N ARG A 468 -27.84 -14.89 14.25
CA ARG A 468 -26.40 -14.92 13.91
C ARG A 468 -25.70 -16.19 14.41
N ARG A 469 -26.05 -16.67 15.60
CA ARG A 469 -25.45 -17.89 16.19
C ARG A 469 -25.71 -19.12 15.33
N PHE A 470 -26.95 -19.26 14.83
CA PHE A 470 -27.37 -20.37 13.98
C PHE A 470 -27.26 -20.07 12.48
N ARG A 471 -26.69 -18.91 12.10
CA ARG A 471 -26.59 -18.42 10.71
C ARG A 471 -27.91 -18.41 9.94
N LEU A 472 -29.02 -18.31 10.66
CA LEU A 472 -30.35 -18.22 10.05
C LEU A 472 -30.53 -16.89 9.31
N ASP A 473 -29.72 -15.87 9.64
CA ASP A 473 -29.67 -14.61 8.91
C ASP A 473 -29.16 -14.75 7.47
N GLU A 474 -28.44 -15.83 7.15
CA GLU A 474 -27.81 -16.05 5.85
C GLU A 474 -28.72 -16.79 4.85
N LEU A 475 -29.89 -17.29 5.28
CA LEU A 475 -30.85 -18.01 4.40
C LEU A 475 -31.21 -17.27 3.11
N PRO A 476 -31.43 -15.93 3.10
CA PRO A 476 -31.74 -15.21 1.85
C PRO A 476 -30.63 -15.29 0.79
N GLN A 477 -29.40 -15.65 1.17
CA GLN A 477 -28.28 -15.80 0.23
C GLN A 477 -28.43 -17.01 -0.70
N LEU A 478 -29.31 -17.99 -0.39
CA LEU A 478 -29.63 -19.07 -1.33
C LEU A 478 -30.16 -18.52 -2.66
N LEU A 479 -30.83 -17.35 -2.65
CA LEU A 479 -31.23 -16.64 -3.86
C LEU A 479 -30.03 -16.10 -4.64
N ASN A 480 -28.95 -15.67 -3.97
CA ASN A 480 -27.70 -15.25 -4.63
C ASN A 480 -26.99 -16.46 -5.27
N VAL A 481 -27.09 -17.65 -4.67
CA VAL A 481 -26.60 -18.90 -5.28
C VAL A 481 -27.38 -19.23 -6.55
N LEU A 482 -28.72 -19.18 -6.52
CA LEU A 482 -29.55 -19.40 -7.71
C LEU A 482 -29.23 -18.41 -8.84
N LYS A 483 -29.03 -17.13 -8.52
CA LYS A 483 -28.62 -16.08 -9.49
C LYS A 483 -27.21 -16.26 -10.07
N GLY A 484 -26.39 -17.12 -9.46
CA GLY A 484 -25.03 -17.38 -9.91
C GLY A 484 -24.00 -16.36 -9.46
N GLU A 485 -24.38 -15.52 -8.49
CA GLU A 485 -23.51 -14.56 -7.81
C GLU A 485 -22.66 -15.27 -6.75
N MET A 486 -23.20 -16.32 -6.13
CA MET A 486 -22.56 -17.16 -5.10
C MET A 486 -22.59 -18.65 -5.45
N SER A 487 -21.84 -19.44 -4.68
CA SER A 487 -21.88 -20.92 -4.62
C SER A 487 -22.23 -21.36 -3.20
N LEU A 488 -22.63 -22.63 -2.99
CA LEU A 488 -22.83 -23.14 -1.64
C LEU A 488 -21.50 -23.18 -0.87
N VAL A 489 -20.43 -23.63 -1.53
CA VAL A 489 -19.08 -23.71 -0.95
C VAL A 489 -18.11 -22.83 -1.73
N GLY A 490 -17.35 -22.00 -1.02
CA GLY A 490 -16.37 -21.11 -1.62
C GLY A 490 -15.75 -20.14 -0.60
N PRO A 491 -14.78 -19.30 -1.03
CA PRO A 491 -14.22 -18.24 -0.19
C PRO A 491 -15.30 -17.26 0.27
N ARG A 492 -15.12 -16.62 1.43
CA ARG A 492 -16.12 -15.70 1.96
C ARG A 492 -16.19 -14.41 1.11
N PRO A 493 -17.38 -13.85 0.83
CA PRO A 493 -17.51 -12.62 0.03
C PRO A 493 -16.87 -11.41 0.71
N MET A 494 -15.95 -10.75 0.01
CA MET A 494 -15.21 -9.58 0.50
C MET A 494 -15.99 -8.28 0.34
N LEU A 495 -15.62 -7.28 1.14
CA LEU A 495 -16.02 -5.90 0.88
C LEU A 495 -15.23 -5.36 -0.32
N PRO A 496 -15.82 -4.47 -1.14
CA PRO A 496 -15.11 -3.80 -2.24
C PRO A 496 -13.81 -3.12 -1.80
N GLU A 497 -13.84 -2.44 -0.66
CA GLU A 497 -12.68 -1.75 -0.08
C GLU A 497 -11.56 -2.73 0.30
N SER A 498 -11.89 -3.85 0.96
CA SER A 498 -10.92 -4.89 1.31
C SER A 498 -10.30 -5.55 0.08
N SER A 499 -11.10 -5.77 -0.98
CA SER A 499 -10.58 -6.33 -2.23
C SER A 499 -9.58 -5.41 -2.93
N LEU A 500 -9.71 -4.10 -2.76
CA LEU A 500 -8.77 -3.11 -3.31
C LEU A 500 -7.46 -3.09 -2.49
N LEU A 501 -7.56 -3.26 -1.17
CA LEU A 501 -6.41 -3.34 -0.26
C LEU A 501 -5.62 -4.66 -0.42
N GLU A 502 -6.29 -5.78 -0.69
CA GLU A 502 -5.68 -7.11 -0.84
C GLU A 502 -4.96 -7.32 -2.20
N GLY A 503 -5.03 -6.37 -3.14
CA GLY A 503 -4.26 -6.41 -4.39
C GLY A 503 -4.42 -7.69 -5.23
N ASP A 504 -3.32 -8.32 -5.63
CA ASP A 504 -3.33 -9.58 -6.39
C ASP A 504 -3.95 -10.74 -5.63
N VAL A 505 -3.80 -10.76 -4.31
CA VAL A 505 -4.38 -11.79 -3.45
C VAL A 505 -5.90 -11.71 -3.48
N GLY A 506 -6.46 -10.49 -3.46
CA GLY A 506 -7.88 -10.26 -3.65
C GLY A 506 -8.40 -10.73 -5.02
N SER A 507 -7.57 -10.61 -6.08
CA SER A 507 -7.87 -11.12 -7.42
C SER A 507 -7.89 -12.66 -7.46
N VAL A 508 -6.90 -13.31 -6.83
CA VAL A 508 -6.86 -14.77 -6.69
C VAL A 508 -8.05 -15.26 -5.87
N ARG A 509 -8.36 -14.58 -4.75
CA ARG A 509 -9.51 -14.88 -3.90
C ARG A 509 -10.84 -14.75 -4.64
N SER A 510 -10.93 -13.77 -5.53
CA SER A 510 -12.09 -13.52 -6.40
C SER A 510 -12.10 -14.37 -7.68
N SER A 511 -11.13 -15.28 -7.89
CA SER A 511 -11.10 -16.15 -9.08
C SER A 511 -12.28 -17.13 -9.13
N MET A 512 -12.85 -17.48 -7.96
CA MET A 512 -14.03 -18.31 -7.80
C MET A 512 -15.23 -17.53 -7.28
N ARG A 513 -16.43 -18.13 -7.40
CA ARG A 513 -17.63 -17.54 -6.80
C ARG A 513 -17.48 -17.61 -5.27
N PRO A 514 -17.85 -16.55 -4.54
CA PRO A 514 -17.87 -16.62 -3.09
C PRO A 514 -18.90 -17.66 -2.61
N GLY A 515 -18.59 -18.30 -1.49
CA GLY A 515 -19.40 -19.32 -0.85
C GLY A 515 -20.35 -18.76 0.19
N LEU A 516 -21.49 -19.44 0.39
CA LEU A 516 -22.28 -19.31 1.62
C LEU A 516 -21.47 -19.85 2.81
N THR A 517 -20.77 -20.97 2.59
CA THR A 517 -19.81 -21.55 3.52
C THR A 517 -18.46 -21.79 2.86
N GLY A 518 -17.40 -22.02 3.64
CA GLY A 518 -16.02 -22.06 3.14
C GLY A 518 -15.03 -22.67 4.12
N TRP A 519 -13.81 -22.92 3.65
CA TRP A 519 -12.77 -23.59 4.45
C TRP A 519 -12.37 -22.79 5.69
N ALA A 520 -12.22 -21.47 5.58
CA ALA A 520 -11.98 -20.61 6.73
C ALA A 520 -13.15 -20.65 7.73
N GLN A 521 -14.39 -20.75 7.25
CA GLN A 521 -15.58 -20.78 8.11
C GLN A 521 -15.65 -22.05 8.97
N VAL A 522 -15.20 -23.19 8.46
CA VAL A 522 -15.27 -24.47 9.20
C VAL A 522 -14.05 -24.75 10.08
N ASN A 523 -12.99 -23.94 9.99
CA ASN A 523 -11.74 -24.13 10.74
C ASN A 523 -11.47 -23.07 11.81
N GLY A 524 -12.41 -22.15 12.04
CA GLY A 524 -12.34 -21.20 13.14
C GLY A 524 -13.19 -19.94 12.96
N ASN A 525 -13.50 -19.56 11.72
CA ASN A 525 -14.31 -18.38 11.36
C ASN A 525 -14.00 -17.13 12.20
N THR A 526 -14.80 -16.82 13.23
CA THR A 526 -14.62 -15.60 14.05
C THR A 526 -13.37 -15.65 14.93
N LEU A 527 -12.87 -16.85 15.21
CA LEU A 527 -11.68 -17.09 16.03
C LEU A 527 -10.37 -16.93 15.25
N LEU A 528 -10.42 -16.79 13.92
CA LEU A 528 -9.26 -16.65 13.05
C LEU A 528 -8.85 -15.19 12.89
N THR A 529 -7.54 -14.95 12.77
CA THR A 529 -7.02 -13.65 12.30
C THR A 529 -7.40 -13.41 10.83
N GLU A 530 -7.36 -12.17 10.36
CA GLU A 530 -7.62 -11.88 8.94
C GLU A 530 -6.60 -12.57 8.02
N GLU A 531 -5.34 -12.68 8.45
CA GLU A 531 -4.29 -13.39 7.73
C GLU A 531 -4.57 -14.90 7.63
N ASP A 532 -5.01 -15.53 8.73
CA ASP A 532 -5.39 -16.94 8.73
C ASP A 532 -6.58 -17.20 7.79
N LYS A 533 -7.59 -16.33 7.82
CA LYS A 533 -8.77 -16.43 6.95
C LYS A 533 -8.36 -16.36 5.48
N LEU A 534 -7.51 -15.38 5.15
CA LEU A 534 -7.00 -15.19 3.80
C LEU A 534 -6.21 -16.42 3.33
N SER A 535 -5.29 -16.90 4.17
CA SER A 535 -4.46 -18.08 3.91
C SER A 535 -5.31 -19.33 3.67
N LEU A 536 -6.32 -19.58 4.51
CA LEU A 536 -7.24 -20.71 4.36
C LEU A 536 -8.11 -20.59 3.10
N ASP A 537 -8.55 -19.39 2.74
CA ASP A 537 -9.30 -19.14 1.51
C ASP A 537 -8.43 -19.41 0.28
N LEU A 538 -7.18 -18.94 0.24
CA LEU A 538 -6.23 -19.23 -0.84
C LEU A 538 -5.91 -20.72 -0.96
N TRP A 539 -5.70 -21.38 0.19
CA TRP A 539 -5.49 -22.82 0.23
C TRP A 539 -6.68 -23.57 -0.36
N TYR A 540 -7.91 -23.19 0.01
CA TYR A 540 -9.11 -23.76 -0.58
C TYR A 540 -9.15 -23.57 -2.09
N ILE A 541 -8.79 -22.39 -2.59
CA ILE A 541 -8.79 -22.12 -4.04
C ILE A 541 -7.81 -23.02 -4.78
N ALA A 542 -6.64 -23.27 -4.19
CA ALA A 542 -5.64 -24.17 -4.73
C ALA A 542 -6.03 -25.66 -4.69
N HIS A 543 -6.88 -26.07 -3.75
CA HIS A 543 -7.21 -27.49 -3.48
C HIS A 543 -8.70 -27.82 -3.71
N ALA A 544 -9.45 -26.91 -4.33
CA ALA A 544 -10.88 -27.05 -4.52
C ALA A 544 -11.21 -28.34 -5.29
N SER A 545 -12.01 -29.20 -4.67
CA SER A 545 -12.44 -30.48 -5.22
C SER A 545 -13.82 -30.84 -4.69
N TRP A 546 -14.55 -31.69 -5.41
CA TRP A 546 -15.86 -32.16 -4.98
C TRP A 546 -15.85 -32.79 -3.58
N ARG A 547 -14.82 -33.60 -3.29
CA ARG A 547 -14.64 -34.22 -1.96
C ARG A 547 -14.45 -33.18 -0.86
N LEU A 548 -13.64 -32.16 -1.12
CA LEU A 548 -13.43 -31.07 -0.17
C LEU A 548 -14.69 -30.24 0.04
N ASP A 549 -15.47 -29.98 -1.00
CA ASP A 549 -16.75 -29.27 -0.89
C ASP A 549 -17.76 -30.05 -0.03
N CYS A 550 -17.90 -31.36 -0.25
CA CYS A 550 -18.74 -32.22 0.60
C CYS A 550 -18.26 -32.22 2.05
N GLN A 551 -16.94 -32.27 2.27
CA GLN A 551 -16.35 -32.20 3.61
C GLN A 551 -16.65 -30.86 4.28
N ILE A 552 -16.55 -29.74 3.55
CA ILE A 552 -16.91 -28.42 4.07
C ILE A 552 -18.39 -28.40 4.44
N ALA A 553 -19.28 -28.82 3.54
CA ALA A 553 -20.72 -28.84 3.79
C ALA A 553 -21.08 -29.64 5.06
N LEU A 554 -20.50 -30.83 5.25
CA LEU A 554 -20.71 -31.63 6.46
C LEU A 554 -20.17 -30.94 7.72
N ARG A 555 -18.97 -30.35 7.64
CA ARG A 555 -18.39 -29.61 8.76
C ARG A 555 -19.21 -28.37 9.11
N THR A 556 -19.82 -27.71 8.13
CA THR A 556 -20.70 -26.57 8.37
C THR A 556 -21.90 -26.96 9.22
N LEU A 557 -22.53 -28.12 8.95
CA LEU A 557 -23.60 -28.66 9.81
C LEU A 557 -23.10 -28.94 11.24
N LEU A 558 -21.90 -29.51 11.37
CA LEU A 558 -21.30 -29.77 12.68
C LEU A 558 -20.99 -28.48 13.45
N VAL A 559 -20.52 -27.43 12.79
CA VAL A 559 -20.24 -26.12 13.40
C VAL A 559 -21.53 -25.45 13.88
N LEU A 560 -22.64 -25.58 13.14
CA LEU A 560 -23.94 -25.05 13.57
C LEU A 560 -24.43 -25.68 14.87
N VAL A 561 -24.13 -26.97 15.10
CA VAL A 561 -24.55 -27.70 16.31
C VAL A 561 -23.55 -27.55 17.46
N ARG A 562 -22.24 -27.68 17.18
CA ARG A 562 -21.17 -27.76 18.19
C ARG A 562 -20.47 -26.43 18.47
N GLY A 563 -20.78 -25.38 17.71
CA GLY A 563 -20.10 -24.10 17.76
C GLY A 563 -18.79 -24.05 16.99
N GLU A 564 -18.23 -22.84 16.87
CA GLU A 564 -16.95 -22.59 16.19
C GLU A 564 -15.78 -23.06 17.06
N ARG A 565 -14.79 -23.72 16.44
CA ARG A 565 -13.55 -24.17 17.11
C ARG A 565 -12.35 -23.95 16.19
N LEU A 566 -11.22 -23.58 16.77
CA LEU A 566 -9.97 -23.45 16.03
C LEU A 566 -9.43 -24.83 15.65
N ASN A 567 -9.18 -25.02 14.36
CA ASN A 567 -8.52 -26.21 13.85
C ASN A 567 -7.04 -25.92 13.64
N HIS A 568 -6.25 -25.97 14.73
CA HIS A 568 -4.80 -25.71 14.67
C HIS A 568 -4.06 -26.56 13.62
N PRO A 569 -4.36 -27.86 13.43
CA PRO A 569 -3.77 -28.63 12.34
C PRO A 569 -4.03 -28.05 10.94
N ALA A 570 -5.27 -27.62 10.66
CA ALA A 570 -5.60 -27.01 9.37
C ALA A 570 -4.86 -25.68 9.17
N ILE A 571 -4.82 -24.83 10.20
CA ILE A 571 -4.10 -23.55 10.17
C ILE A 571 -2.60 -23.81 9.91
N ARG A 572 -1.97 -24.67 10.71
CA ARG A 572 -0.56 -25.05 10.55
C ARG A 572 -0.26 -25.63 9.17
N SER A 573 -1.17 -26.41 8.59
CA SER A 573 -0.96 -27.04 7.27
C SER A 573 -0.85 -26.02 6.13
N VAL A 574 -1.51 -24.87 6.25
CA VAL A 574 -1.41 -23.80 5.25
C VAL A 574 -0.03 -23.16 5.29
N TYR A 575 0.52 -22.92 6.48
CA TYR A 575 1.86 -22.36 6.67
C TYR A 575 3.00 -23.39 6.49
N ALA A 576 2.74 -24.68 6.71
CA ALA A 576 3.73 -25.74 6.51
C ALA A 576 3.99 -26.06 5.02
N GLY A 577 3.05 -25.72 4.12
CA GLY A 577 3.25 -25.79 2.68
C GLY A 577 4.34 -24.84 2.17
N ASP A 578 4.58 -23.73 2.88
CA ASP A 578 5.68 -22.79 2.61
C ASP A 578 7.03 -23.33 3.09
N ALA A 579 7.06 -24.12 4.15
CA ALA A 579 8.31 -24.65 4.72
C ALA A 579 8.96 -25.75 3.86
N ARG A 580 8.17 -26.60 3.18
CA ARG A 580 8.72 -27.64 2.27
C ARG A 580 9.17 -27.13 0.90
N ARG A 581 8.89 -25.87 0.57
CA ARG A 581 9.31 -25.23 -0.70
C ARG A 581 10.55 -24.34 -0.55
N ARG A 582 11.06 -24.20 0.69
CA ARG A 582 12.28 -23.47 1.04
C ARG A 582 13.48 -24.39 1.32
N GLY A 583 13.35 -25.69 1.01
CA GLY A 583 14.42 -26.68 1.09
C GLY A 583 15.09 -26.89 -0.25
#